data_AF-A0A926SNR0-F1
#
_entry.id   AF-A0A926SNR0-F1
#
_cell.length_a   1.000
_cell.length_b   1.000
_cell.length_c   1.000
_cell.angle_alpha   90.00
_cell.angle_beta   90.00
_cell.angle_gamma   90.00
#
_symmetry.space_group_name_H-M   'P 1'
#
loop_
_entity.id
_entity.type
_entity.pdbx_description
1 polymer ?
#
loop_
_entity_poly.entity_id
_entity_poly.type
_entity_poly.pdbx_seq_one_letter_code
_entity_poly.pdbx_strand_id
1 'polypeptide(L)'
;MQNIQKSIAQLRDSWKSLRLKWLSLGLAVFAVIFATAAYAQQVQEMDAKATIALLRTTDASYPGKVHLLPATLETTQWGWFNNAQPPVMEIDSGDTVVVETMMHSHNQVVPGKTVDELKKLRTDFPGRGPHTVTGPIYVRDAKPGDVLKVDILRVVPRAYAANFNLPGLFGLFPDRFQNGQVKYLYLDMEQKVAKFTPEIEIPLEPFPGTIGVARAEAGEYSTVPPGPYAGNLDIRDLTAGTTLYIPVFVDGALLWTGDSHAAQGNGEINLTALETAFKELVLNVSVIKGQSLTMPRGETPTDWITIGLDQSLDTALEMAKTETVKFLAEQRSITLEAAAELMPRVSDCRISQVVNRVRGIHCLNPKNPRAARPVDYPTSSNAEYFVTSDRGSDLNQVMANASMAMIQLLQQEKGLSELDAYGLASVQMDCRISKMDAEEKGLSCVLPKSVWVKS
;
A
#
# COMPACT_ATOMS: atom_id res chain seq x y z
N MET A 1 -47.83 -75.99 -19.75
CA MET A 1 -46.77 -75.86 -18.71
C MET A 1 -45.44 -75.33 -19.24
N GLN A 2 -45.00 -75.63 -20.48
CA GLN A 2 -43.71 -75.17 -21.02
C GLN A 2 -43.56 -73.64 -21.19
N ASN A 3 -44.63 -72.90 -21.51
CA ASN A 3 -44.56 -71.45 -21.70
C ASN A 3 -44.40 -70.65 -20.39
N ILE A 4 -44.88 -71.18 -19.26
CA ILE A 4 -44.76 -70.50 -17.96
C ILE A 4 -43.33 -70.62 -17.41
N GLN A 5 -42.70 -71.79 -17.57
CA GLN A 5 -41.31 -72.00 -17.14
C GLN A 5 -40.30 -71.14 -17.92
N LYS A 6 -40.51 -70.94 -19.24
CA LYS A 6 -39.67 -70.03 -20.04
C LYS A 6 -39.80 -68.57 -19.60
N SER A 7 -41.02 -68.13 -19.30
CA SER A 7 -41.27 -66.75 -18.87
C SER A 7 -40.69 -66.46 -17.47
N ILE A 8 -40.76 -67.42 -16.55
CA ILE A 8 -40.12 -67.31 -15.22
C ILE A 8 -38.59 -67.28 -15.33
N ALA A 9 -38.00 -68.05 -16.24
CA ALA A 9 -36.54 -68.02 -16.47
C ALA A 9 -36.08 -66.66 -17.02
N GLN A 10 -36.78 -66.09 -18.01
CA GLN A 10 -36.48 -64.76 -18.55
C GLN A 10 -36.62 -63.64 -17.53
N LEU A 11 -37.64 -63.69 -16.67
CA LEU A 11 -37.80 -62.73 -15.58
C LEU A 11 -36.67 -62.84 -14.55
N ARG A 12 -36.22 -64.06 -14.22
CA ARG A 12 -35.13 -64.28 -13.27
C ARG A 12 -33.78 -63.74 -13.78
N ASP A 13 -33.51 -63.93 -15.07
CA ASP A 13 -32.28 -63.42 -15.69
C ASP A 13 -32.33 -61.89 -15.88
N SER A 14 -33.50 -61.34 -16.19
CA SER A 14 -33.70 -59.89 -16.22
C SER A 14 -33.49 -59.25 -14.84
N TRP A 15 -33.98 -59.89 -13.77
CA TRP A 15 -33.76 -59.43 -12.39
C TRP A 15 -32.28 -59.53 -11.96
N LYS A 16 -31.56 -60.57 -12.37
CA LYS A 16 -30.11 -60.68 -12.13
C LYS A 16 -29.34 -59.59 -12.85
N SER A 17 -29.66 -59.33 -14.11
CA SER A 17 -29.06 -58.26 -14.91
C SER A 17 -29.31 -56.88 -14.31
N LEU A 18 -30.55 -56.62 -13.87
CA LEU A 18 -30.91 -55.36 -13.20
C LEU A 18 -30.15 -55.20 -11.87
N ARG A 19 -30.09 -56.25 -11.02
CA ARG A 19 -29.32 -56.23 -9.78
C ARG A 19 -27.83 -55.95 -10.02
N LEU A 20 -27.23 -56.58 -11.03
CA LEU A 20 -25.83 -56.33 -11.38
C LEU A 20 -25.59 -54.87 -11.79
N LYS A 21 -26.51 -54.29 -12.58
CA LYS A 21 -26.43 -52.88 -12.99
C LYS A 21 -26.54 -51.93 -11.81
N TRP A 22 -27.46 -52.19 -10.87
CA TRP A 22 -27.62 -51.38 -9.66
C TRP A 22 -26.41 -51.51 -8.71
N LEU A 23 -25.81 -52.71 -8.60
CA LEU A 23 -24.56 -52.92 -7.85
C LEU A 23 -23.39 -52.16 -8.48
N SER A 24 -23.24 -52.20 -9.81
CA SER A 24 -22.20 -51.45 -10.51
C SER A 24 -22.39 -49.93 -10.40
N LEU A 25 -23.64 -49.45 -10.44
CA LEU A 25 -23.94 -48.03 -10.27
C LEU A 25 -23.65 -47.57 -8.84
N GLY A 26 -24.02 -48.38 -7.83
CA GLY A 26 -23.71 -48.12 -6.43
C GLY A 26 -22.21 -48.05 -6.16
N LEU A 27 -21.42 -48.98 -6.72
CA LEU A 27 -19.96 -48.97 -6.63
C LEU A 27 -19.33 -47.74 -7.28
N ALA A 28 -19.83 -47.32 -8.45
CA ALA A 28 -19.34 -46.12 -9.13
C ALA A 28 -19.63 -44.84 -8.33
N VAL A 29 -20.84 -44.71 -7.76
CA VAL A 29 -21.20 -43.57 -6.91
C VAL A 29 -20.37 -43.53 -5.64
N PHE A 30 -20.15 -44.68 -4.99
CA PHE A 30 -19.27 -44.77 -3.81
C PHE A 30 -17.83 -44.38 -4.14
N ALA A 31 -17.29 -44.82 -5.28
CA ALA A 31 -15.94 -44.47 -5.72
C ALA A 31 -15.78 -42.96 -5.96
N VAL A 32 -16.79 -42.31 -6.55
CA VAL A 32 -16.77 -40.85 -6.76
C VAL A 32 -16.83 -40.09 -5.44
N ILE A 33 -17.68 -40.49 -4.49
CA ILE A 33 -17.78 -39.85 -3.17
C ILE A 33 -16.47 -40.01 -2.37
N PHE A 34 -15.83 -41.19 -2.42
CA PHE A 34 -14.54 -41.39 -1.77
C PHE A 34 -13.44 -40.57 -2.43
N ALA A 35 -13.43 -40.47 -3.76
CA ALA A 35 -12.45 -39.65 -4.48
C ALA A 35 -12.61 -38.16 -4.17
N THR A 36 -13.84 -37.65 -4.06
CA THR A 36 -14.08 -36.24 -3.70
C THR A 36 -13.74 -35.95 -2.24
N ALA A 37 -14.04 -36.87 -1.32
CA ALA A 37 -13.64 -36.75 0.09
C ALA A 37 -12.12 -36.80 0.26
N ALA A 38 -11.44 -37.72 -0.43
CA ALA A 38 -9.99 -37.82 -0.42
C ALA A 38 -9.33 -36.57 -1.04
N TYR A 39 -9.90 -36.03 -2.12
CA TYR A 39 -9.43 -34.79 -2.73
C TYR A 39 -9.63 -33.59 -1.79
N ALA A 40 -10.79 -33.48 -1.14
CA ALA A 40 -11.05 -32.42 -0.16
C ALA A 40 -10.07 -32.48 1.03
N GLN A 41 -9.80 -33.69 1.54
CA GLN A 41 -8.83 -33.91 2.60
C GLN A 41 -7.41 -33.58 2.14
N GLN A 42 -7.04 -33.92 0.89
CA GLN A 42 -5.75 -33.59 0.31
C GLN A 42 -5.57 -32.08 0.13
N VAL A 43 -6.61 -31.36 -0.30
CA VAL A 43 -6.59 -29.89 -0.39
C VAL A 43 -6.43 -29.27 0.99
N GLN A 44 -7.13 -29.78 2.00
CA GLN A 44 -7.02 -29.30 3.38
C GLN A 44 -5.64 -29.57 4.01
N GLU A 45 -5.04 -30.73 3.71
CA GLU A 45 -3.65 -31.04 4.11
C GLU A 45 -2.62 -30.19 3.37
N MET A 46 -2.85 -29.88 2.09
CA MET A 46 -1.99 -28.97 1.33
C MET A 46 -2.05 -27.55 1.91
N ASP A 47 -3.23 -27.09 2.31
CA ASP A 47 -3.44 -25.78 2.93
C ASP A 47 -2.76 -25.70 4.31
N ALA A 48 -2.88 -26.75 5.12
CA ALA A 48 -2.16 -26.87 6.38
C ALA A 48 -0.63 -26.93 6.18
N LYS A 49 -0.14 -27.67 5.17
CA LYS A 49 1.29 -27.74 4.86
C LYS A 49 1.83 -26.43 4.29
N ALA A 50 1.05 -25.71 3.48
CA ALA A 50 1.40 -24.38 2.98
C ALA A 50 1.45 -23.37 4.13
N THR A 51 0.49 -23.44 5.06
CA THR A 51 0.44 -22.65 6.30
C THR A 51 1.66 -22.94 7.18
N ILE A 52 2.03 -24.22 7.37
CA ILE A 52 3.21 -24.62 8.13
C ILE A 52 4.51 -24.25 7.40
N ALA A 53 4.54 -24.28 6.06
CA ALA A 53 5.68 -23.84 5.28
C ALA A 53 5.88 -22.32 5.38
N LEU A 54 4.80 -21.53 5.37
CA LEU A 54 4.82 -20.08 5.62
C LEU A 54 5.37 -19.76 7.03
N LEU A 55 5.07 -20.61 8.02
CA LEU A 55 5.60 -20.51 9.38
C LEU A 55 7.06 -20.96 9.51
N ARG A 56 7.64 -21.64 8.51
CA ARG A 56 8.99 -22.24 8.56
C ARG A 56 10.03 -21.52 7.70
N THR A 57 9.65 -20.52 6.91
CA THR A 57 10.57 -19.83 5.99
C THR A 57 11.42 -18.73 6.63
N THR A 58 11.28 -18.47 7.94
CA THR A 58 12.17 -17.55 8.65
C THR A 58 12.57 -18.13 10.01
N ASP A 59 13.88 -18.16 10.31
CA ASP A 59 14.42 -18.33 11.67
C ASP A 59 14.07 -17.12 12.60
N ALA A 60 13.08 -16.31 12.22
CA ALA A 60 12.72 -15.08 12.90
C ALA A 60 11.65 -15.37 13.97
N SER A 61 12.03 -15.21 15.24
CA SER A 61 11.06 -15.12 16.32
C SER A 61 10.38 -13.75 16.27
N TYR A 62 9.09 -13.72 15.93
CA TYR A 62 8.28 -12.50 16.05
C TYR A 62 7.78 -12.27 17.48
N PRO A 63 7.58 -11.02 17.90
CA PRO A 63 7.04 -10.69 19.23
C PRO A 63 5.55 -11.10 19.37
N GLY A 64 5.15 -11.43 20.60
CA GLY A 64 3.77 -11.77 20.95
C GLY A 64 3.25 -13.05 20.28
N LYS A 65 1.93 -13.24 20.31
CA LYS A 65 1.30 -14.33 19.57
C LYS A 65 1.26 -13.97 18.08
N VAL A 66 1.63 -14.91 17.22
CA VAL A 66 1.60 -14.73 15.77
C VAL A 66 0.27 -15.23 15.21
N HIS A 67 -0.39 -14.37 14.44
CA HIS A 67 -1.62 -14.64 13.71
C HIS A 67 -1.36 -14.57 12.20
N LEU A 68 -2.11 -15.34 11.43
CA LEU A 68 -2.09 -15.30 9.96
C LEU A 68 -3.42 -14.74 9.49
N LEU A 69 -3.38 -13.69 8.66
CA LEU A 69 -4.57 -13.10 8.05
C LEU A 69 -4.44 -13.17 6.52
N PRO A 70 -4.91 -14.28 5.89
CA PRO A 70 -4.94 -14.40 4.45
C PRO A 70 -5.84 -13.34 3.81
N ALA A 71 -5.54 -12.95 2.57
CA ALA A 71 -6.34 -12.03 1.81
C ALA A 71 -7.34 -12.80 0.95
N THR A 72 -8.59 -12.88 1.40
CA THR A 72 -9.72 -13.51 0.71
C THR A 72 -10.85 -12.51 0.57
N LEU A 73 -11.91 -12.86 -0.16
CA LEU A 73 -13.07 -11.96 -0.30
C LEU A 73 -13.81 -11.75 1.03
N GLU A 74 -13.63 -12.64 1.99
CA GLU A 74 -14.21 -12.56 3.34
C GLU A 74 -13.38 -11.69 4.28
N THR A 75 -12.08 -11.56 4.04
CA THR A 75 -11.15 -10.79 4.89
C THR A 75 -10.76 -9.44 4.30
N THR A 76 -11.23 -9.14 3.08
CA THR A 76 -10.89 -7.91 2.35
C THR A 76 -12.12 -7.09 1.97
N GLN A 77 -11.90 -5.79 1.75
CA GLN A 77 -12.88 -4.85 1.23
C GLN A 77 -12.30 -4.09 0.04
N TRP A 78 -13.14 -3.83 -0.95
CA TRP A 78 -12.77 -2.99 -2.08
C TRP A 78 -13.20 -1.55 -1.85
N GLY A 79 -12.22 -0.70 -1.59
CA GLY A 79 -12.34 0.74 -1.77
C GLY A 79 -13.05 1.48 -0.64
N TRP A 80 -13.35 0.79 0.47
CA TRP A 80 -14.06 1.34 1.62
C TRP A 80 -13.33 1.06 2.95
N PHE A 81 -13.30 2.07 3.81
CA PHE A 81 -13.23 1.92 5.25
C PHE A 81 -14.65 2.02 5.82
N ASN A 82 -15.16 0.94 6.37
CA ASN A 82 -16.52 0.88 6.89
C ASN A 82 -16.53 0.52 8.38
N ASN A 83 -16.93 1.46 9.23
CA ASN A 83 -17.00 1.27 10.69
C ASN A 83 -17.96 0.15 11.12
N ALA A 84 -18.97 -0.17 10.30
CA ALA A 84 -19.97 -1.19 10.61
C ALA A 84 -19.53 -2.61 10.22
N GLN A 85 -18.39 -2.76 9.53
CA GLN A 85 -17.89 -4.08 9.18
C GLN A 85 -17.45 -4.85 10.44
N PRO A 86 -17.97 -6.07 10.67
CA PRO A 86 -17.47 -6.92 11.74
C PRO A 86 -15.96 -7.18 11.60
N PRO A 87 -15.21 -7.20 12.71
CA PRO A 87 -13.81 -7.61 12.69
C PRO A 87 -13.63 -8.98 12.05
N VAL A 88 -12.64 -9.10 11.18
CA VAL A 88 -12.27 -10.38 10.55
C VAL A 88 -11.24 -11.14 11.40
N MET A 89 -10.66 -10.45 12.38
CA MET A 89 -9.69 -10.98 13.35
C MET A 89 -9.71 -10.13 14.62
N GLU A 90 -9.48 -10.75 15.77
CA GLU A 90 -9.24 -10.06 17.04
C GLU A 90 -7.86 -10.45 17.58
N ILE A 91 -7.08 -9.47 18.05
CA ILE A 91 -5.73 -9.68 18.59
C ILE A 91 -5.56 -8.96 19.93
N ASP A 92 -4.60 -9.42 20.74
CA ASP A 92 -4.19 -8.73 21.94
C ASP A 92 -3.07 -7.72 21.63
N SER A 93 -2.94 -6.68 22.46
CA SER A 93 -1.82 -5.73 22.33
C SER A 93 -0.48 -6.45 22.47
N GLY A 94 0.43 -6.23 21.53
CA GLY A 94 1.75 -6.87 21.47
C GLY A 94 1.79 -8.08 20.54
N ASP A 95 0.66 -8.52 19.98
CA ASP A 95 0.60 -9.60 19.01
C ASP A 95 1.14 -9.19 17.63
N THR A 96 1.57 -10.19 16.87
CA THR A 96 2.03 -10.03 15.49
C THR A 96 1.02 -10.64 14.52
N VAL A 97 0.73 -9.93 13.43
CA VAL A 97 -0.12 -10.41 12.34
C VAL A 97 0.69 -10.47 11.05
N VAL A 98 0.75 -11.64 10.43
CA VAL A 98 1.22 -11.81 9.05
C VAL A 98 0.02 -11.63 8.14
N VAL A 99 -0.06 -10.46 7.52
CA VAL A 99 -1.15 -10.04 6.65
C VAL A 99 -0.78 -10.32 5.20
N GLU A 100 -1.66 -10.97 4.46
CA GLU A 100 -1.62 -10.92 3.00
C GLU A 100 -2.42 -9.72 2.51
N THR A 101 -2.05 -9.16 1.36
CA THR A 101 -2.85 -8.14 0.67
C THR A 101 -3.22 -8.61 -0.73
N MET A 102 -4.30 -8.03 -1.26
CA MET A 102 -4.68 -8.18 -2.65
C MET A 102 -4.25 -6.96 -3.45
N MET A 103 -4.00 -7.20 -4.73
CA MET A 103 -3.84 -6.16 -5.72
C MET A 103 -5.15 -5.37 -5.83
N HIS A 104 -5.06 -4.13 -6.31
CA HIS A 104 -6.19 -3.24 -6.53
C HIS A 104 -7.42 -3.94 -7.14
N SER A 105 -8.59 -3.47 -6.71
CA SER A 105 -9.89 -3.91 -7.21
C SER A 105 -10.16 -5.41 -7.05
N HIS A 106 -9.88 -5.97 -5.87
CA HIS A 106 -9.99 -7.41 -5.56
C HIS A 106 -9.23 -8.28 -6.56
N ASN A 107 -7.93 -8.01 -6.73
CA ASN A 107 -7.05 -8.71 -7.68
C ASN A 107 -7.49 -8.59 -9.16
N GLN A 108 -8.15 -7.50 -9.55
CA GLN A 108 -8.52 -7.30 -10.96
C GLN A 108 -7.46 -6.56 -11.78
N VAL A 109 -6.50 -5.89 -11.15
CA VAL A 109 -5.35 -5.29 -11.85
C VAL A 109 -4.26 -6.35 -12.06
N VAL A 110 -4.41 -7.15 -13.12
CA VAL A 110 -3.52 -8.28 -13.43
C VAL A 110 -2.86 -8.12 -14.80
N PRO A 111 -1.67 -8.73 -15.04
CA PRO A 111 -1.01 -8.65 -16.33
C PRO A 111 -1.93 -9.04 -17.49
N GLY A 112 -1.95 -8.21 -18.53
CA GLY A 112 -2.80 -8.38 -19.71
C GLY A 112 -4.10 -7.58 -19.69
N LYS A 113 -4.49 -6.99 -18.56
CA LYS A 113 -5.59 -6.02 -18.53
C LYS A 113 -5.22 -4.73 -19.27
N THR A 114 -6.16 -4.20 -20.02
CA THR A 114 -5.98 -2.96 -20.79
C THR A 114 -6.27 -1.73 -19.93
N VAL A 115 -5.75 -0.57 -20.34
CA VAL A 115 -6.05 0.72 -19.68
C VAL A 115 -7.56 0.99 -19.62
N ASP A 116 -8.31 0.64 -20.67
CA ASP A 116 -9.76 0.83 -20.71
C ASP A 116 -10.50 -0.07 -19.73
N GLU A 117 -10.01 -1.29 -19.51
CA GLU A 117 -10.54 -2.16 -18.45
C GLU A 117 -10.24 -1.58 -17.06
N LEU A 118 -9.03 -1.06 -16.83
CA LEU A 118 -8.69 -0.41 -15.55
C LEU A 118 -9.52 0.86 -15.32
N LYS A 119 -9.80 1.63 -16.38
CA LYS A 119 -10.69 2.78 -16.32
C LYS A 119 -12.10 2.37 -15.88
N LYS A 120 -12.65 1.28 -16.42
CA LYS A 120 -13.96 0.74 -16.02
C LYS A 120 -14.00 0.33 -14.56
N LEU A 121 -12.92 -0.27 -14.03
CA LEU A 121 -12.82 -0.59 -12.59
C LEU A 121 -12.94 0.65 -11.70
N ARG A 122 -12.65 1.85 -12.23
CA ARG A 122 -12.88 3.12 -11.52
C ARG A 122 -14.20 3.79 -11.83
N THR A 123 -14.67 3.78 -13.06
CA THR A 123 -15.89 4.51 -13.45
C THR A 123 -17.17 3.77 -13.10
N ASP A 124 -17.17 2.44 -13.13
CA ASP A 124 -18.37 1.62 -12.96
C ASP A 124 -18.75 1.45 -11.48
N PHE A 125 -17.85 1.86 -10.58
CA PHE A 125 -17.98 1.74 -9.14
C PHE A 125 -17.75 3.09 -8.44
N PRO A 126 -18.64 4.08 -8.63
CA PRO A 126 -18.44 5.43 -8.12
C PRO A 126 -18.37 5.47 -6.59
N GLY A 127 -17.60 6.42 -6.06
CA GLY A 127 -17.47 6.68 -4.61
C GLY A 127 -16.36 5.88 -3.91
N ARG A 128 -16.15 4.62 -4.28
CA ARG A 128 -15.11 3.76 -3.66
C ARG A 128 -13.70 4.05 -4.18
N GLY A 129 -12.68 3.70 -3.41
CA GLY A 129 -11.27 3.70 -3.83
C GLY A 129 -10.88 2.49 -4.71
N PRO A 130 -9.68 2.48 -5.31
CA PRO A 130 -9.22 1.33 -6.08
C PRO A 130 -8.65 0.23 -5.17
N HIS A 131 -8.24 0.61 -3.95
CA HIS A 131 -7.51 -0.23 -3.03
C HIS A 131 -8.37 -1.41 -2.57
N THR A 132 -7.73 -2.56 -2.45
CA THR A 132 -8.27 -3.66 -1.64
C THR A 132 -7.57 -3.64 -0.30
N VAL A 133 -8.34 -3.55 0.78
CA VAL A 133 -7.80 -3.47 2.14
C VAL A 133 -8.18 -4.72 2.90
N THR A 134 -7.19 -5.36 3.53
CA THR A 134 -7.37 -6.52 4.42
C THR A 134 -7.68 -6.01 5.83
N GLY A 135 -8.74 -6.53 6.45
CA GLY A 135 -9.24 -6.09 7.76
C GLY A 135 -10.77 -5.94 7.82
N PRO A 136 -11.34 -5.37 8.90
CA PRO A 136 -10.63 -4.78 10.03
C PRO A 136 -10.13 -5.81 11.04
N ILE A 137 -8.95 -5.56 11.59
CA ILE A 137 -8.42 -6.25 12.77
C ILE A 137 -8.84 -5.46 14.01
N TYR A 138 -9.51 -6.11 14.96
CA TYR A 138 -9.87 -5.52 16.25
C TYR A 138 -8.77 -5.77 17.27
N VAL A 139 -8.26 -4.72 17.90
CA VAL A 139 -7.19 -4.80 18.90
C VAL A 139 -7.79 -4.67 20.30
N ARG A 140 -7.77 -5.75 21.09
CA ARG A 140 -8.40 -5.75 22.42
C ARG A 140 -7.88 -4.59 23.27
N ASP A 141 -8.82 -4.01 24.03
CA ASP A 141 -8.59 -2.91 24.96
C ASP A 141 -8.07 -1.58 24.36
N ALA A 142 -7.93 -1.47 23.03
CA ALA A 142 -7.75 -0.18 22.38
C ALA A 142 -9.02 0.66 22.52
N LYS A 143 -8.90 1.89 23.01
CA LYS A 143 -10.01 2.82 23.25
C LYS A 143 -9.75 4.19 22.62
N PRO A 144 -10.80 4.97 22.31
CA PRO A 144 -10.63 6.35 21.88
C PRO A 144 -9.71 7.14 22.82
N GLY A 145 -8.72 7.83 22.26
CA GLY A 145 -7.71 8.56 23.02
C GLY A 145 -6.46 7.76 23.38
N ASP A 146 -6.37 6.50 22.98
CA ASP A 146 -5.11 5.74 22.91
C ASP A 146 -4.40 5.98 21.56
N VAL A 147 -3.18 5.45 21.43
CA VAL A 147 -2.44 5.38 20.16
C VAL A 147 -2.15 3.92 19.82
N LEU A 148 -2.43 3.54 18.58
CA LEU A 148 -2.03 2.27 18.02
C LEU A 148 -0.60 2.38 17.47
N LYS A 149 0.33 1.58 18.01
CA LYS A 149 1.70 1.44 17.52
C LYS A 149 1.77 0.24 16.60
N VAL A 150 2.08 0.47 15.33
CA VAL A 150 2.18 -0.56 14.29
C VAL A 150 3.61 -0.64 13.80
N ASP A 151 4.35 -1.66 14.23
CA ASP A 151 5.71 -1.92 13.74
C ASP A 151 5.65 -2.76 12.46
N ILE A 152 6.24 -2.25 11.37
CA ILE A 152 6.34 -2.96 10.10
C ILE A 152 7.61 -3.80 10.14
N LEU A 153 7.50 -5.09 10.43
CA LEU A 153 8.67 -5.96 10.66
C LEU A 153 9.25 -6.52 9.37
N ARG A 154 8.38 -6.82 8.39
CA ARG A 154 8.77 -7.46 7.14
C ARG A 154 7.73 -7.19 6.06
N VAL A 155 8.20 -6.94 4.84
CA VAL A 155 7.38 -6.73 3.65
C VAL A 155 7.91 -7.62 2.54
N VAL A 156 7.05 -8.45 1.95
CA VAL A 156 7.39 -9.31 0.83
C VAL A 156 6.34 -9.18 -0.28
N PRO A 157 6.67 -8.48 -1.38
CA PRO A 157 5.86 -8.41 -2.59
C PRO A 157 5.54 -9.75 -3.23
N ARG A 158 4.41 -9.78 -3.94
CA ARG A 158 4.07 -10.79 -4.95
C ARG A 158 4.91 -10.54 -6.21
N ALA A 159 4.81 -11.43 -7.19
CA ALA A 159 5.75 -11.51 -8.30
C ALA A 159 5.67 -10.37 -9.33
N TYR A 160 4.65 -9.52 -9.29
CA TYR A 160 4.47 -8.46 -10.26
C TYR A 160 3.93 -7.19 -9.61
N ALA A 161 4.12 -6.07 -10.30
CA ALA A 161 3.53 -4.78 -10.01
C ALA A 161 2.91 -4.16 -11.28
N ALA A 162 2.13 -3.11 -11.10
CA ALA A 162 1.58 -2.29 -12.16
C ALA A 162 1.85 -0.80 -11.90
N ASN A 163 2.21 -0.05 -12.93
CA ASN A 163 2.11 1.40 -12.92
C ASN A 163 1.14 1.82 -14.02
N PHE A 164 0.20 2.69 -13.70
CA PHE A 164 -0.80 3.14 -14.66
C PHE A 164 -1.27 4.57 -14.42
N ASN A 165 -1.66 5.22 -15.51
CA ASN A 165 -2.39 6.49 -15.48
C ASN A 165 -3.68 6.33 -16.28
N LEU A 166 -4.80 6.77 -15.70
CA LEU A 166 -6.10 6.68 -16.35
C LEU A 166 -6.37 7.93 -17.22
N PRO A 167 -6.77 7.75 -18.49
CA PRO A 167 -6.83 8.85 -19.46
C PRO A 167 -7.90 9.88 -19.06
N GLY A 168 -7.46 11.12 -18.85
CA GLY A 168 -8.34 12.28 -18.62
C GLY A 168 -9.04 12.33 -17.27
N LEU A 169 -8.63 11.53 -16.28
CA LEU A 169 -9.40 11.37 -15.04
C LEU A 169 -8.67 11.78 -13.76
N PHE A 170 -7.45 11.27 -13.54
CA PHE A 170 -6.75 11.40 -12.27
C PHE A 170 -5.25 11.66 -12.47
N GLY A 171 -4.50 11.75 -11.37
CA GLY A 171 -3.11 12.17 -11.34
C GLY A 171 -2.98 13.68 -11.18
N LEU A 172 -1.75 14.20 -11.23
CA LEU A 172 -1.46 15.62 -11.09
C LEU A 172 -1.88 16.43 -12.33
N PHE A 173 -1.90 15.80 -13.52
CA PHE A 173 -2.18 16.47 -14.79
C PHE A 173 -3.27 15.78 -15.63
N PRO A 174 -4.49 15.58 -15.10
CA PRO A 174 -5.54 14.85 -15.80
C PRO A 174 -5.92 15.51 -17.14
N ASP A 175 -5.90 16.84 -17.22
CA ASP A 175 -6.25 17.57 -18.44
C ASP A 175 -5.22 17.42 -19.57
N ARG A 176 -3.96 17.11 -19.24
CA ARG A 176 -2.89 16.93 -20.23
C ARG A 176 -2.81 15.50 -20.73
N PHE A 177 -2.91 14.52 -19.83
CA PHE A 177 -2.76 13.12 -20.17
C PHE A 177 -4.11 12.49 -20.53
N GLN A 178 -4.57 12.85 -21.74
CA GLN A 178 -5.80 12.31 -22.34
C GLN A 178 -5.62 10.88 -22.86
N ASN A 179 -4.38 10.43 -23.03
CA ASN A 179 -4.01 9.04 -23.27
C ASN A 179 -3.53 8.40 -21.97
N GLY A 180 -3.85 7.12 -21.76
CA GLY A 180 -3.43 6.36 -20.59
C GLY A 180 -2.48 5.23 -20.97
N GLN A 181 -1.73 4.76 -19.98
CA GLN A 181 -0.84 3.60 -20.08
C GLN A 181 -1.05 2.71 -18.86
N VAL A 182 -0.84 1.41 -19.05
CA VAL A 182 -0.55 0.48 -17.96
C VAL A 182 0.70 -0.31 -18.33
N LYS A 183 1.64 -0.38 -17.40
CA LYS A 183 2.80 -1.27 -17.45
C LYS A 183 2.64 -2.33 -16.37
N TYR A 184 2.82 -3.58 -16.76
CA TYR A 184 2.97 -4.69 -15.83
C TYR A 184 4.44 -5.08 -15.77
N LEU A 185 4.98 -5.13 -14.55
CA LEU A 185 6.40 -5.25 -14.28
C LEU A 185 6.60 -6.45 -13.38
N TYR A 186 7.39 -7.42 -13.80
CA TYR A 186 7.78 -8.52 -12.90
C TYR A 186 8.84 -8.02 -11.92
N LEU A 187 8.68 -8.37 -10.66
CA LEU A 187 9.58 -7.97 -9.58
C LEU A 187 10.69 -9.01 -9.44
N ASP A 188 11.94 -8.60 -9.68
CA ASP A 188 13.10 -9.40 -9.35
C ASP A 188 13.45 -9.15 -7.88
N MET A 189 12.99 -10.04 -7.00
CA MET A 189 13.22 -9.93 -5.56
C MET A 189 14.63 -10.37 -5.13
N GLU A 190 15.38 -11.03 -6.00
CA GLU A 190 16.78 -11.39 -5.74
C GLU A 190 17.67 -10.16 -5.95
N GLN A 191 17.53 -9.51 -7.10
CA GLN A 191 18.25 -8.27 -7.43
C GLN A 191 17.60 -7.02 -6.81
N LYS A 192 16.37 -7.14 -6.30
CA LYS A 192 15.54 -6.05 -5.77
C LYS A 192 15.34 -4.93 -6.80
N VAL A 193 14.98 -5.31 -8.03
CA VAL A 193 14.68 -4.36 -9.11
C VAL A 193 13.44 -4.75 -9.90
N ALA A 194 12.85 -3.77 -10.60
CA ALA A 194 11.86 -3.99 -11.65
C ALA A 194 12.28 -3.28 -12.94
N LYS A 195 12.25 -3.98 -14.08
CA LYS A 195 12.61 -3.42 -15.40
C LYS A 195 11.48 -2.55 -15.96
N PHE A 196 11.60 -1.24 -15.85
CA PHE A 196 10.58 -0.28 -16.31
C PHE A 196 10.60 -0.05 -17.83
N THR A 197 11.81 -0.02 -18.40
CA THR A 197 12.11 -0.15 -19.83
C THR A 197 13.34 -1.07 -19.98
N PRO A 198 13.76 -1.45 -21.20
CA PRO A 198 15.00 -2.19 -21.38
C PRO A 198 16.25 -1.50 -20.79
N GLU A 199 16.25 -0.17 -20.71
CA GLU A 199 17.38 0.64 -20.21
C GLU A 199 17.19 1.13 -18.76
N ILE A 200 16.03 0.89 -18.15
CA ILE A 200 15.68 1.47 -16.84
C ILE A 200 15.28 0.38 -15.86
N GLU A 201 16.00 0.32 -14.74
CA GLU A 201 15.70 -0.54 -13.60
C GLU A 201 15.32 0.30 -12.38
N ILE A 202 14.17 -0.04 -11.79
CA ILE A 202 13.63 0.62 -10.60
C ILE A 202 14.06 -0.18 -9.38
N PRO A 203 14.81 0.41 -8.42
CA PRO A 203 15.10 -0.25 -7.15
C PRO A 203 13.82 -0.48 -6.34
N LEU A 204 13.70 -1.65 -5.73
CA LEU A 204 12.53 -2.03 -4.92
C LEU A 204 12.76 -1.68 -3.45
N GLU A 205 11.88 -0.84 -2.93
CA GLU A 205 11.78 -0.48 -1.51
C GLU A 205 10.31 -0.61 -1.10
N PRO A 206 9.81 -1.84 -0.88
CA PRO A 206 8.39 -2.07 -0.75
C PRO A 206 7.84 -1.58 0.60
N PHE A 207 6.65 -0.97 0.56
CA PHE A 207 5.94 -0.44 1.72
C PHE A 207 4.42 -0.44 1.50
N PRO A 208 3.60 -0.50 2.56
CA PRO A 208 2.16 -0.34 2.44
C PRO A 208 1.79 1.15 2.27
N GLY A 209 1.18 1.52 1.14
CA GLY A 209 0.61 2.86 0.93
C GLY A 209 -0.55 3.13 1.90
N THR A 210 -1.35 2.10 2.18
CA THR A 210 -2.44 2.12 3.17
C THR A 210 -2.12 1.32 4.43
N ILE A 211 -2.06 2.01 5.57
CA ILE A 211 -2.34 1.49 6.92
C ILE A 211 -3.26 2.49 7.60
N GLY A 212 -4.43 2.07 8.07
CA GLY A 212 -5.38 2.99 8.69
C GLY A 212 -6.31 2.34 9.70
N VAL A 213 -6.85 3.15 10.60
CA VAL A 213 -7.85 2.73 11.59
C VAL A 213 -9.23 3.31 11.26
N ALA A 214 -10.27 2.90 11.97
CA ALA A 214 -11.60 3.47 11.76
C ALA A 214 -11.65 4.94 12.20
N ARG A 215 -12.49 5.71 11.50
CA ARG A 215 -12.74 7.13 11.82
C ARG A 215 -13.63 7.24 13.05
N ALA A 216 -13.58 8.39 13.72
CA ALA A 216 -14.46 8.69 14.85
C ALA A 216 -15.93 8.73 14.40
N GLU A 217 -16.19 9.38 13.26
CA GLU A 217 -17.51 9.39 12.65
C GLU A 217 -17.82 8.01 12.05
N ALA A 218 -18.93 7.42 12.48
CA ALA A 218 -19.40 6.17 11.90
C ALA A 218 -19.84 6.39 10.45
N GLY A 219 -19.39 5.52 9.55
CA GLY A 219 -19.79 5.56 8.16
C GLY A 219 -18.98 4.64 7.28
N GLU A 220 -19.24 4.76 5.98
CA GLU A 220 -18.49 4.13 4.91
C GLU A 220 -17.73 5.22 4.14
N TYR A 221 -16.41 5.14 4.11
CA TYR A 221 -15.53 6.17 3.56
C TYR A 221 -14.60 5.59 2.52
N SER A 222 -14.42 6.32 1.42
CA SER A 222 -13.50 5.93 0.35
C SER A 222 -12.09 5.70 0.92
N THR A 223 -11.38 4.66 0.47
CA THR A 223 -9.98 4.42 0.86
C THR A 223 -8.98 5.41 0.23
N VAL A 224 -9.45 6.36 -0.58
CA VAL A 224 -8.58 7.30 -1.32
C VAL A 224 -7.97 8.37 -0.41
N PRO A 225 -8.74 9.23 0.28
CA PRO A 225 -8.12 10.28 1.10
C PRO A 225 -7.48 9.68 2.37
N PRO A 226 -6.24 10.06 2.70
CA PRO A 226 -5.73 9.90 4.06
C PRO A 226 -6.34 10.91 5.03
N GLY A 227 -6.09 10.72 6.32
CA GLY A 227 -6.46 11.67 7.36
C GLY A 227 -5.80 11.36 8.71
N PRO A 228 -6.35 11.91 9.82
CA PRO A 228 -5.88 11.59 11.18
C PRO A 228 -5.88 10.10 11.53
N TYR A 229 -6.71 9.32 10.84
CA TYR A 229 -6.78 7.85 10.91
C TYR A 229 -5.69 7.13 10.08
N ALA A 230 -4.69 7.87 9.61
CA ALA A 230 -3.75 7.47 8.58
C ALA A 230 -4.46 7.14 7.26
N GLY A 231 -4.57 5.87 6.88
CA GLY A 231 -5.12 5.44 5.59
C GLY A 231 -4.07 5.55 4.49
N ASN A 232 -4.45 6.14 3.34
CA ASN A 232 -3.62 6.23 2.13
C ASN A 232 -2.52 7.31 2.22
N LEU A 233 -1.56 7.08 3.11
CA LEU A 233 -0.51 8.06 3.41
C LEU A 233 0.52 8.17 2.30
N ASP A 234 0.84 7.04 1.65
CA ASP A 234 1.80 6.95 0.55
C ASP A 234 3.15 7.59 0.89
N ILE A 235 3.63 7.28 2.10
CA ILE A 235 4.94 7.71 2.59
C ILE A 235 5.90 6.55 2.39
N ARG A 236 6.70 6.64 1.33
CA ARG A 236 7.67 5.60 0.94
C ARG A 236 8.70 5.25 2.02
N ASP A 237 8.92 6.15 2.97
CA ASP A 237 9.83 5.91 4.10
C ASP A 237 9.27 4.89 5.12
N LEU A 238 7.98 4.52 5.07
CA LEU A 238 7.33 3.54 5.96
C LEU A 238 7.58 2.08 5.55
N THR A 239 8.85 1.71 5.40
CA THR A 239 9.31 0.37 4.99
C THR A 239 9.44 -0.61 6.16
N ALA A 240 9.88 -1.85 5.88
CA ALA A 240 10.27 -2.79 6.94
C ALA A 240 11.35 -2.20 7.86
N GLY A 241 11.16 -2.31 9.17
CA GLY A 241 12.00 -1.70 10.21
C GLY A 241 11.48 -0.34 10.70
N THR A 242 10.33 0.12 10.22
CA THR A 242 9.68 1.36 10.66
C THR A 242 8.45 1.11 11.52
N THR A 243 7.95 2.18 12.16
CA THR A 243 6.77 2.15 13.01
C THR A 243 5.83 3.29 12.62
N LEU A 244 4.53 3.00 12.57
CA LEU A 244 3.47 3.99 12.41
C LEU A 244 2.64 4.07 13.70
N TYR A 245 2.47 5.28 14.20
CA TYR A 245 1.66 5.61 15.38
C TYR A 245 0.37 6.28 14.91
N ILE A 246 -0.77 5.67 15.22
CA ILE A 246 -2.08 6.10 14.72
C ILE A 246 -3.00 6.39 15.91
N PRO A 247 -3.62 7.58 16.01
CA PRO A 247 -4.60 7.85 17.06
C PRO A 247 -5.82 6.93 16.93
N VAL A 248 -6.29 6.40 18.06
CA VAL A 248 -7.46 5.52 18.12
C VAL A 248 -8.72 6.35 18.31
N PHE A 249 -9.74 6.09 17.48
CA PHE A 249 -11.01 6.84 17.48
C PHE A 249 -12.23 6.01 17.88
N VAL A 250 -12.14 4.68 17.81
CA VAL A 250 -13.22 3.76 18.18
C VAL A 250 -12.65 2.59 18.97
N ASP A 251 -13.53 1.89 19.69
CA ASP A 251 -13.17 0.67 20.40
C ASP A 251 -12.55 -0.37 19.46
N GLY A 252 -11.40 -0.89 19.84
CA GLY A 252 -10.64 -1.87 19.06
C GLY A 252 -9.85 -1.29 17.89
N ALA A 253 -9.89 0.03 17.68
CA ALA A 253 -9.31 0.79 16.56
C ALA A 253 -9.86 0.43 15.17
N LEU A 254 -10.07 -0.86 14.87
CA LEU A 254 -10.38 -1.42 13.55
C LEU A 254 -9.27 -1.10 12.55
N LEU A 255 -8.21 -1.90 12.53
CA LEU A 255 -7.04 -1.70 11.68
C LEU A 255 -7.22 -2.36 10.30
N TRP A 256 -6.93 -1.61 9.24
CA TRP A 256 -6.85 -2.08 7.86
C TRP A 256 -5.47 -1.80 7.27
N THR A 257 -5.07 -2.62 6.31
CA THR A 257 -3.91 -2.36 5.45
C THR A 257 -4.13 -2.89 4.04
N GLY A 258 -3.47 -2.30 3.06
CA GLY A 258 -3.59 -2.66 1.66
C GLY A 258 -2.71 -1.75 0.82
N ASP A 259 -3.10 -1.54 -0.42
CA ASP A 259 -2.45 -0.58 -1.33
C ASP A 259 -0.92 -0.75 -1.35
N SER A 260 -0.49 -1.95 -1.70
CA SER A 260 0.89 -2.36 -1.52
C SER A 260 1.75 -1.80 -2.64
N HIS A 261 2.85 -1.12 -2.31
CA HIS A 261 3.75 -0.55 -3.31
C HIS A 261 5.09 -1.28 -3.31
N ALA A 262 5.64 -1.53 -4.49
CA ALA A 262 6.99 -2.08 -4.64
C ALA A 262 8.07 -0.98 -4.71
N ALA A 263 7.70 0.22 -5.16
CA ALA A 263 8.50 1.43 -5.19
C ALA A 263 7.60 2.64 -5.45
N GLN A 264 7.94 3.81 -4.89
CA GLN A 264 7.22 5.07 -5.11
C GLN A 264 8.17 6.27 -5.04
N GLY A 265 7.87 7.31 -5.82
CA GLY A 265 8.47 8.63 -5.67
C GLY A 265 7.74 9.47 -4.62
N ASN A 266 8.43 10.44 -4.03
CA ASN A 266 7.80 11.48 -3.23
C ASN A 266 7.07 12.45 -4.16
N GLY A 267 5.75 12.30 -4.23
CA GLY A 267 4.87 13.02 -5.14
C GLY A 267 3.78 12.13 -5.75
N GLU A 268 4.10 10.89 -6.14
CA GLU A 268 3.16 9.94 -6.77
C GLU A 268 2.32 10.56 -7.92
N ILE A 269 3.00 11.31 -8.78
CA ILE A 269 2.32 12.30 -9.63
C ILE A 269 1.39 11.69 -10.68
N ASN A 270 1.61 10.44 -11.11
CA ASN A 270 0.82 9.85 -12.20
C ASN A 270 -0.43 9.10 -11.77
N LEU A 271 -0.81 9.23 -10.49
CA LEU A 271 -1.82 8.47 -9.74
C LEU A 271 -1.28 7.27 -8.98
N THR A 272 -0.25 6.60 -9.50
CA THR A 272 0.15 5.28 -8.97
C THR A 272 1.64 5.16 -8.72
N ALA A 273 1.97 4.29 -7.78
CA ALA A 273 3.30 3.79 -7.51
C ALA A 273 3.65 2.64 -8.49
N LEU A 274 4.56 1.74 -8.08
CA LEU A 274 4.54 0.35 -8.55
C LEU A 274 3.57 -0.47 -7.70
N GLU A 275 2.29 -0.44 -8.05
CA GLU A 275 1.21 -1.13 -7.36
C GLU A 275 1.41 -2.64 -7.37
N THR A 276 1.42 -3.28 -6.21
CA THR A 276 1.60 -4.72 -6.05
C THR A 276 0.61 -5.28 -5.02
N ALA A 277 0.87 -6.50 -4.56
CA ALA A 277 0.30 -7.10 -3.38
C ALA A 277 1.42 -7.71 -2.56
N PHE A 278 1.21 -7.90 -1.27
CA PHE A 278 2.13 -8.56 -0.37
C PHE A 278 1.64 -9.97 -0.10
N LYS A 279 2.54 -10.94 -0.25
CA LYS A 279 2.32 -12.31 0.27
C LYS A 279 2.66 -12.39 1.76
N GLU A 280 3.47 -11.47 2.26
CA GLU A 280 3.77 -11.34 3.69
C GLU A 280 3.96 -9.85 4.02
N LEU A 281 3.04 -9.28 4.79
CA LEU A 281 3.21 -8.01 5.51
C LEU A 281 3.12 -8.31 7.00
N VAL A 282 4.25 -8.30 7.69
CA VAL A 282 4.32 -8.68 9.11
C VAL A 282 4.25 -7.42 9.97
N LEU A 283 3.16 -7.29 10.73
CA LEU A 283 2.90 -6.16 11.60
C LEU A 283 2.89 -6.60 13.07
N ASN A 284 3.68 -5.97 13.93
CA ASN A 284 3.43 -6.05 15.38
C ASN A 284 2.54 -4.88 15.78
N VAL A 285 1.50 -5.16 16.56
CA VAL A 285 0.47 -4.16 16.89
C VAL A 285 0.33 -4.06 18.40
N SER A 286 0.58 -2.87 18.94
CA SER A 286 0.49 -2.58 20.37
C SER A 286 -0.35 -1.34 20.64
N VAL A 287 -0.92 -1.24 21.84
CA VAL A 287 -1.71 -0.08 22.29
C VAL A 287 -0.91 0.72 23.31
N ILE A 288 -0.72 2.01 23.04
CA ILE A 288 -0.16 2.98 23.99
C ILE A 288 -1.34 3.68 24.68
N LYS A 289 -1.47 3.43 25.98
CA LYS A 289 -2.63 3.88 26.77
C LYS A 289 -2.51 5.35 27.17
N GLY A 290 -3.62 6.09 27.07
CA GLY A 290 -3.74 7.43 27.64
C GLY A 290 -2.82 8.49 27.03
N GLN A 291 -2.32 8.24 25.81
CA GLN A 291 -1.63 9.22 24.99
C GLN A 291 -2.45 9.46 23.74
N SER A 292 -2.59 10.72 23.34
CA SER A 292 -3.31 11.09 22.13
C SER A 292 -2.40 11.85 21.17
N LEU A 293 -2.52 11.51 19.89
CA LEU A 293 -1.93 12.24 18.77
C LEU A 293 -3.05 12.92 17.99
N THR A 294 -2.76 14.11 17.44
CA THR A 294 -3.69 14.76 16.52
C THR A 294 -3.57 14.19 15.11
N MET A 295 -2.35 13.87 14.70
CA MET A 295 -1.98 13.33 13.39
C MET A 295 -1.17 12.04 13.56
N PRO A 296 -1.21 11.12 12.58
CA PRO A 296 -0.31 9.98 12.59
C PRO A 296 1.15 10.44 12.59
N ARG A 297 2.02 9.62 13.19
CA ARG A 297 3.46 9.87 13.27
C ARG A 297 4.20 8.62 12.84
N GLY A 298 5.21 8.76 12.00
CA GLY A 298 6.09 7.66 11.62
C GLY A 298 7.39 7.67 12.43
N GLU A 299 8.09 6.55 12.42
CA GLU A 299 9.42 6.40 13.02
C GLU A 299 10.24 5.44 12.16
N THR A 300 11.36 5.92 11.65
CA THR A 300 12.38 5.10 10.98
C THR A 300 13.49 4.77 11.97
N PRO A 301 14.47 3.92 11.63
CA PRO A 301 15.63 3.69 12.49
C PRO A 301 16.39 4.97 12.86
N THR A 302 16.36 6.01 12.00
CA THR A 302 17.17 7.23 12.13
C THR A 302 16.35 8.48 12.45
N ASP A 303 15.06 8.51 12.08
CA ASP A 303 14.24 9.72 12.09
C ASP A 303 12.84 9.46 12.66
N TRP A 304 12.24 10.51 13.19
CA TRP A 304 10.81 10.62 13.40
C TRP A 304 10.16 11.31 12.20
N ILE A 305 8.96 10.88 11.81
CA ILE A 305 8.20 11.44 10.70
C ILE A 305 6.96 12.14 11.25
N THR A 306 6.89 13.46 11.07
CA THR A 306 5.68 14.26 11.31
C THR A 306 4.94 14.49 9.99
N ILE A 307 3.61 14.57 10.02
CA ILE A 307 2.77 14.50 8.82
C ILE A 307 1.75 15.65 8.83
N GLY A 308 1.62 16.32 7.69
CA GLY A 308 0.53 17.25 7.39
C GLY A 308 -0.27 16.80 6.18
N LEU A 309 -1.59 16.88 6.27
CA LEU A 309 -2.53 16.40 5.25
C LEU A 309 -3.62 17.43 5.02
N ASP A 310 -3.73 17.95 3.80
CA ASP A 310 -4.81 18.86 3.41
C ASP A 310 -5.04 18.83 1.89
N GLN A 311 -6.18 19.35 1.41
CA GLN A 311 -6.42 19.48 -0.03
C GLN A 311 -5.44 20.45 -0.71
N SER A 312 -4.91 21.43 0.04
CA SER A 312 -3.84 22.33 -0.39
C SER A 312 -2.49 21.92 0.20
N LEU A 313 -1.45 21.88 -0.64
CA LEU A 313 -0.08 21.66 -0.16
C LEU A 313 0.41 22.77 0.78
N ASP A 314 -0.07 24.01 0.63
CA ASP A 314 0.28 25.10 1.56
C ASP A 314 -0.24 24.81 2.97
N THR A 315 -1.51 24.42 3.10
CA THR A 315 -2.09 24.05 4.39
C THR A 315 -1.44 22.78 4.94
N ALA A 316 -1.18 21.78 4.08
CA ALA A 316 -0.49 20.56 4.48
C ALA A 316 0.92 20.87 5.02
N LEU A 317 1.64 21.82 4.42
CA LEU A 317 2.96 22.26 4.91
C LEU A 317 2.85 22.91 6.28
N GLU A 318 1.89 23.81 6.48
CA GLU A 318 1.68 24.46 7.78
C GLU A 318 1.27 23.47 8.88
N MET A 319 0.47 22.46 8.54
CA MET A 319 0.17 21.34 9.44
C MET A 319 1.42 20.53 9.79
N ALA A 320 2.22 20.16 8.79
CA ALA A 320 3.47 19.42 9.00
C ALA A 320 4.46 20.23 9.86
N LYS A 321 4.56 21.56 9.65
CA LYS A 321 5.34 22.48 10.48
C LYS A 321 4.85 22.51 11.90
N THR A 322 3.54 22.64 12.11
CA THR A 322 2.94 22.66 13.45
C THR A 322 3.26 21.38 14.22
N GLU A 323 3.07 20.21 13.60
CA GLU A 323 3.40 18.91 14.22
C GLU A 323 4.90 18.77 14.48
N THR A 324 5.74 19.25 13.56
CA THR A 324 7.20 19.20 13.69
C THR A 324 7.71 20.09 14.83
N VAL A 325 7.23 21.33 14.92
CA VAL A 325 7.63 22.27 15.97
C VAL A 325 7.23 21.75 17.34
N LYS A 326 6.01 21.24 17.48
CA LYS A 326 5.55 20.59 18.72
C LYS A 326 6.46 19.41 19.07
N PHE A 327 6.73 18.54 18.11
CA PHE A 327 7.59 17.38 18.31
C PHE A 327 9.02 17.75 18.72
N LEU A 328 9.64 18.73 18.05
CA LEU A 328 11.00 19.19 18.36
C LEU A 328 11.08 19.84 19.74
N ALA A 329 10.07 20.64 20.11
CA ALA A 329 9.97 21.24 21.44
C ALA A 329 9.94 20.17 22.54
N GLU A 330 9.11 19.13 22.36
CA GLU A 330 9.01 17.98 23.26
C GLU A 330 10.33 17.18 23.32
N GLN A 331 10.82 16.72 22.17
CA GLN A 331 12.01 15.87 22.05
C GLN A 331 13.27 16.54 22.62
N ARG A 332 13.39 17.87 22.46
CA ARG A 332 14.60 18.62 22.84
C ARG A 332 14.43 19.45 24.10
N SER A 333 13.24 19.46 24.71
CA SER A 333 12.91 20.25 25.90
C SER A 333 13.23 21.75 25.72
N ILE A 334 12.80 22.31 24.59
CA ILE A 334 12.95 23.73 24.22
C ILE A 334 11.59 24.39 24.03
N THR A 335 11.53 25.72 23.99
CA THR A 335 10.26 26.43 23.73
C THR A 335 9.79 26.21 22.29
N LEU A 336 8.49 26.45 22.03
CA LEU A 336 7.94 26.36 20.67
C LEU A 336 8.61 27.36 19.72
N GLU A 337 8.95 28.55 20.20
CA GLU A 337 9.65 29.57 19.42
C GLU A 337 11.05 29.09 19.03
N ALA A 338 11.80 28.53 19.97
CA ALA A 338 13.12 27.98 19.72
C ALA A 338 13.06 26.75 18.78
N ALA A 339 12.01 25.93 18.88
CA ALA A 339 11.78 24.81 17.98
C ALA A 339 11.41 25.27 16.56
N ALA A 340 10.62 26.33 16.41
CA ALA A 340 10.30 26.93 15.12
C ALA A 340 11.55 27.48 14.42
N GLU A 341 12.42 28.20 15.13
CA GLU A 341 13.71 28.67 14.58
C GLU A 341 14.69 27.52 14.25
N LEU A 342 14.49 26.36 14.85
CA LEU A 342 15.34 25.19 14.67
C LEU A 342 14.89 24.32 13.50
N MET A 343 13.59 24.15 13.29
CA MET A 343 13.01 23.22 12.33
C MET A 343 13.67 23.29 10.93
N PRO A 344 13.82 24.46 10.28
CA PRO A 344 14.36 24.53 8.91
C PRO A 344 15.81 24.05 8.79
N ARG A 345 16.54 23.96 9.91
CA ARG A 345 17.95 23.55 9.96
C ARG A 345 18.13 22.06 10.23
N VAL A 346 17.11 21.37 10.75
CA VAL A 346 17.21 19.99 11.21
C VAL A 346 16.20 19.05 10.58
N SER A 347 15.11 19.58 10.03
CA SER A 347 14.01 18.82 9.45
C SER A 347 14.10 18.81 7.91
N ASP A 348 13.82 17.67 7.31
CA ASP A 348 13.75 17.47 5.85
C ASP A 348 12.31 17.17 5.47
N CYS A 349 11.60 18.16 4.93
CA CYS A 349 10.19 18.00 4.54
C CYS A 349 10.06 17.70 3.05
N ARG A 350 9.21 16.72 2.74
CA ARG A 350 9.02 16.17 1.40
C ARG A 350 7.55 16.04 1.09
N ILE A 351 7.22 16.07 -0.20
CA ILE A 351 5.88 15.75 -0.68
C ILE A 351 5.70 14.23 -0.56
N SER A 352 4.67 13.75 0.14
CA SER A 352 4.35 12.31 0.16
C SER A 352 3.68 11.93 -1.16
N GLN A 353 2.52 12.52 -1.41
CA GLN A 353 1.68 12.31 -2.59
C GLN A 353 0.81 13.55 -2.86
N VAL A 354 0.30 13.68 -4.10
CA VAL A 354 -0.57 14.80 -4.51
C VAL A 354 -1.86 14.38 -5.22
N VAL A 355 -2.20 13.09 -5.21
CA VAL A 355 -3.23 12.51 -6.10
C VAL A 355 -4.44 11.94 -5.35
N ASN A 356 -4.45 12.01 -4.01
CA ASN A 356 -5.44 11.34 -3.16
C ASN A 356 -6.63 12.20 -2.74
N ARG A 357 -6.93 13.29 -3.45
CA ARG A 357 -7.88 14.36 -3.07
C ARG A 357 -7.41 15.19 -1.86
N VAL A 358 -6.84 14.54 -0.85
CA VAL A 358 -6.04 15.13 0.23
C VAL A 358 -4.58 14.87 -0.10
N ARG A 359 -3.74 15.90 -0.08
CA ARG A 359 -2.32 15.86 -0.41
C ARG A 359 -1.49 15.74 0.87
N GLY A 360 -0.30 15.14 0.76
CA GLY A 360 0.54 14.86 1.93
C GLY A 360 1.90 15.52 1.88
N ILE A 361 2.32 16.05 3.02
CA ILE A 361 3.70 16.44 3.31
C ILE A 361 4.14 15.72 4.57
N HIS A 362 5.37 15.19 4.56
CA HIS A 362 5.98 14.60 5.74
C HIS A 362 7.36 15.20 5.99
N CYS A 363 7.74 15.34 7.25
CA CYS A 363 9.04 15.88 7.65
C CYS A 363 9.82 14.83 8.44
N LEU A 364 11.04 14.55 7.99
CA LEU A 364 12.00 13.67 8.65
C LEU A 364 12.79 14.48 9.68
N ASN A 365 12.78 14.01 10.93
CA ASN A 365 13.39 14.66 12.08
C ASN A 365 14.36 13.71 12.77
N PRO A 366 15.67 14.01 12.80
CA PRO A 366 16.65 13.10 13.37
C PRO A 366 16.37 12.70 14.82
N LYS A 367 16.44 11.40 15.12
CA LYS A 367 16.31 10.87 16.49
C LYS A 367 17.40 11.41 17.40
N ASN A 368 18.63 11.52 16.88
CA ASN A 368 19.70 12.19 17.59
C ASN A 368 19.49 13.70 17.50
N PRO A 369 19.16 14.40 18.61
CA PRO A 369 18.88 15.83 18.57
C PRO A 369 20.11 16.68 18.22
N ARG A 370 21.32 16.11 18.25
CA ARG A 370 22.56 16.78 17.83
C ARG A 370 22.95 16.48 16.38
N ALA A 371 22.28 15.54 15.71
CA ALA A 371 22.58 15.26 14.32
C ALA A 371 22.18 16.46 13.46
N ALA A 372 23.14 16.97 12.69
CA ALA A 372 22.84 17.79 11.53
C ALA A 372 22.43 16.85 10.39
N ARG A 373 21.39 17.23 9.66
CA ARG A 373 20.99 16.53 8.43
C ARG A 373 21.47 17.39 7.26
N PRO A 374 22.50 16.98 6.51
CA PRO A 374 22.80 17.63 5.24
C PRO A 374 21.66 17.32 4.28
N VAL A 375 20.77 18.28 4.07
CA VAL A 375 19.72 18.16 3.06
C VAL A 375 20.18 18.96 1.84
N ASP A 376 20.39 18.25 0.74
CA ASP A 376 20.69 18.88 -0.53
C ASP A 376 19.38 19.21 -1.26
N TYR A 377 19.28 20.47 -1.67
CA TYR A 377 18.19 21.02 -2.47
C TYR A 377 18.77 21.57 -3.77
N PRO A 378 19.27 20.69 -4.65
CA PRO A 378 19.88 21.15 -5.88
C PRO A 378 18.83 21.90 -6.71
N THR A 379 19.28 22.89 -7.47
CA THR A 379 18.43 23.68 -8.38
C THR A 379 18.79 23.44 -9.85
N SER A 380 19.75 22.55 -10.11
CA SER A 380 20.19 22.15 -11.44
C SER A 380 20.71 20.72 -11.43
N SER A 381 20.55 20.04 -12.57
CA SER A 381 21.01 18.65 -12.74
C SER A 381 22.51 18.54 -12.47
N ASN A 382 22.92 17.46 -11.83
CA ASN A 382 24.31 17.19 -11.46
C ASN A 382 24.73 15.78 -11.90
N ALA A 383 25.87 15.27 -11.41
CA ALA A 383 26.36 13.94 -11.78
C ALA A 383 25.42 12.81 -11.35
N GLU A 384 24.69 13.00 -10.25
CA GLU A 384 23.87 11.97 -9.60
C GLU A 384 22.40 12.07 -9.99
N TYR A 385 21.88 13.29 -10.19
CA TYR A 385 20.45 13.54 -10.34
C TYR A 385 20.11 14.35 -11.58
N PHE A 386 18.98 14.00 -12.20
CA PHE A 386 18.15 14.99 -12.89
C PHE A 386 17.45 15.84 -11.85
N VAL A 387 17.43 17.15 -12.05
CA VAL A 387 16.88 18.07 -11.06
C VAL A 387 16.00 19.10 -11.75
N THR A 388 14.81 19.27 -11.21
CA THR A 388 13.92 20.39 -11.53
C THR A 388 13.51 21.08 -10.25
N SER A 389 13.30 22.38 -10.32
CA SER A 389 12.91 23.16 -9.16
C SER A 389 12.00 24.29 -9.59
N ASP A 390 11.09 24.67 -8.70
CA ASP A 390 10.28 25.87 -8.87
C ASP A 390 10.09 26.58 -7.52
N ARG A 391 9.66 27.84 -7.56
CA ARG A 391 9.33 28.63 -6.38
C ARG A 391 8.16 29.56 -6.64
N GLY A 392 7.38 29.82 -5.59
CA GLY A 392 6.21 30.69 -5.69
C GLY A 392 5.39 30.72 -4.42
N SER A 393 4.32 31.49 -4.42
CA SER A 393 3.44 31.65 -3.26
C SER A 393 2.42 30.52 -3.08
N ASP A 394 2.13 29.74 -4.14
CA ASP A 394 1.22 28.58 -4.14
C ASP A 394 2.01 27.30 -4.38
N LEU A 395 2.11 26.46 -3.35
CA LEU A 395 2.90 25.24 -3.40
C LEU A 395 2.29 24.18 -4.33
N ASN A 396 0.98 24.25 -4.60
CA ASN A 396 0.30 23.36 -5.55
C ASN A 396 0.78 23.64 -6.98
N GLN A 397 0.87 24.93 -7.36
CA GLN A 397 1.38 25.33 -8.65
C GLN A 397 2.89 25.04 -8.78
N VAL A 398 3.67 25.31 -7.74
CA VAL A 398 5.10 25.00 -7.68
C VAL A 398 5.35 23.50 -7.91
N MET A 399 4.60 22.64 -7.23
CA MET A 399 4.67 21.19 -7.43
C MET A 399 4.31 20.75 -8.85
N ALA A 400 3.24 21.32 -9.42
CA ALA A 400 2.83 21.07 -10.80
C ALA A 400 3.91 21.48 -11.81
N ASN A 401 4.51 22.67 -11.65
CA ASN A 401 5.54 23.18 -12.54
C ASN A 401 6.83 22.34 -12.48
N ALA A 402 7.34 22.07 -11.27
CA ALA A 402 8.56 21.28 -11.09
C ALA A 402 8.41 19.84 -11.62
N SER A 403 7.25 19.23 -11.38
CA SER A 403 6.93 17.88 -11.88
C SER A 403 6.82 17.84 -13.39
N MET A 404 6.15 18.83 -14.01
CA MET A 404 6.04 18.89 -15.46
C MET A 404 7.39 19.15 -16.14
N ALA A 405 8.21 20.01 -15.52
CA ALA A 405 9.58 20.23 -15.98
C ALA A 405 10.39 18.92 -15.93
N MET A 406 10.20 18.07 -14.91
CA MET A 406 10.89 16.78 -14.83
C MET A 406 10.47 15.86 -15.99
N ILE A 407 9.16 15.76 -16.26
CA ILE A 407 8.64 14.99 -17.40
C ILE A 407 9.29 15.47 -18.70
N GLN A 408 9.29 16.77 -18.96
CA GLN A 408 9.90 17.36 -20.16
C GLN A 408 11.41 17.12 -20.25
N LEU A 409 12.12 17.22 -19.12
CA LEU A 409 13.56 16.96 -19.03
C LEU A 409 13.89 15.52 -19.40
N LEU A 410 13.12 14.54 -18.89
CA LEU A 410 13.28 13.13 -19.21
C LEU A 410 13.00 12.83 -20.69
N GLN A 411 11.99 13.47 -21.28
CA GLN A 411 11.72 13.35 -22.72
C GLN A 411 12.89 13.91 -23.54
N GLN A 412 13.42 15.09 -23.17
CA GLN A 412 14.47 15.76 -23.91
C GLN A 412 15.83 15.06 -23.79
N GLU A 413 16.25 14.68 -22.58
CA GLU A 413 17.59 14.13 -22.34
C GLU A 413 17.68 12.61 -22.51
N LYS A 414 16.56 11.89 -22.35
CA LYS A 414 16.52 10.43 -22.39
C LYS A 414 15.61 9.85 -23.46
N GLY A 415 14.90 10.69 -24.21
CA GLY A 415 14.04 10.25 -25.30
C GLY A 415 12.85 9.41 -24.84
N LEU A 416 12.46 9.49 -23.57
CA LEU A 416 11.30 8.77 -23.06
C LEU A 416 10.01 9.27 -23.73
N SER A 417 9.04 8.37 -23.92
CA SER A 417 7.70 8.79 -24.27
C SER A 417 7.09 9.64 -23.15
N GLU A 418 6.09 10.47 -23.45
CA GLU A 418 5.45 11.32 -22.43
C GLU A 418 4.86 10.50 -21.27
N LEU A 419 4.26 9.35 -21.58
CA LEU A 419 3.65 8.46 -20.58
C LEU A 419 4.71 7.69 -19.78
N ASP A 420 5.80 7.23 -20.41
CA ASP A 420 6.90 6.60 -19.69
C ASP A 420 7.61 7.59 -18.76
N ALA A 421 7.81 8.84 -19.19
CA ALA A 421 8.38 9.89 -18.36
C ALA A 421 7.48 10.23 -17.17
N TYR A 422 6.16 10.31 -17.37
CA TYR A 422 5.19 10.54 -16.30
C TYR A 422 5.15 9.40 -15.28
N GLY A 423 5.13 8.15 -15.75
CA GLY A 423 5.20 6.97 -14.89
C GLY A 423 6.51 6.86 -14.12
N LEU A 424 7.65 7.06 -14.79
CA LEU A 424 8.95 7.03 -14.13
C LEU A 424 9.07 8.11 -13.05
N ALA A 425 8.60 9.33 -13.33
CA ALA A 425 8.58 10.41 -12.36
C ALA A 425 7.69 10.06 -11.15
N SER A 426 6.53 9.44 -11.35
CA SER A 426 5.68 8.99 -10.23
C SER A 426 6.38 7.98 -9.31
N VAL A 427 7.22 7.12 -9.89
CA VAL A 427 7.84 5.99 -9.19
C VAL A 427 9.21 6.33 -8.58
N GLN A 428 9.94 7.32 -9.11
CA GLN A 428 11.34 7.59 -8.70
C GLN A 428 11.68 9.04 -8.37
N MET A 429 10.80 10.01 -8.70
CA MET A 429 11.06 11.41 -8.37
C MET A 429 10.95 11.64 -6.86
N ASP A 430 11.84 12.46 -6.31
CA ASP A 430 11.85 12.85 -4.91
C ASP A 430 11.70 14.37 -4.77
N CYS A 431 10.49 14.85 -4.51
CA CYS A 431 10.19 16.27 -4.37
C CYS A 431 10.32 16.75 -2.92
N ARG A 432 11.29 17.65 -2.69
CA ARG A 432 11.71 18.15 -1.37
C ARG A 432 11.42 19.63 -1.23
N ILE A 433 10.90 20.05 -0.07
CA ILE A 433 10.63 21.44 0.25
C ILE A 433 11.95 22.15 0.55
N SER A 434 12.43 22.95 -0.39
CA SER A 434 13.74 23.62 -0.30
C SER A 434 13.70 24.93 0.50
N LYS A 435 12.52 25.53 0.68
CA LYS A 435 12.31 26.71 1.54
C LYS A 435 10.94 26.66 2.22
N MET A 436 10.94 26.59 3.56
CA MET A 436 9.73 26.39 4.39
C MET A 436 9.15 27.68 4.99
N ASP A 437 9.97 28.72 5.18
CA ASP A 437 9.59 29.96 5.89
C ASP A 437 9.72 31.23 5.04
N ALA A 438 9.73 31.05 3.72
CA ALA A 438 9.80 32.17 2.78
C ALA A 438 8.40 32.51 2.25
N GLU A 439 8.16 33.79 1.96
CA GLU A 439 6.96 34.26 1.24
C GLU A 439 6.76 33.47 -0.07
N GLU A 440 7.88 33.12 -0.72
CA GLU A 440 7.95 32.15 -1.81
C GLU A 440 8.46 30.80 -1.29
N LYS A 441 7.60 29.78 -1.34
CA LYS A 441 7.98 28.40 -1.03
C LYS A 441 8.76 27.82 -2.18
N GLY A 442 9.81 27.07 -1.86
CA GLY A 442 10.68 26.42 -2.83
C GLY A 442 10.48 24.92 -2.84
N LEU A 443 10.54 24.32 -4.03
CA LEU A 443 10.54 22.88 -4.22
C LEU A 443 11.67 22.47 -5.14
N SER A 444 12.42 21.43 -4.76
CA SER A 444 13.42 20.76 -5.61
C SER A 444 13.01 19.29 -5.77
N CYS A 445 12.76 18.88 -7.00
CA CYS A 445 12.47 17.50 -7.37
C CYS A 445 13.71 16.88 -8.01
N VAL A 446 14.17 15.76 -7.46
CA VAL A 446 15.34 15.04 -7.97
C VAL A 446 14.95 13.66 -8.46
N LEU A 447 15.58 13.18 -9.53
CA LEU A 447 15.41 11.81 -10.03
C LEU A 447 16.79 11.19 -10.27
N PRO A 448 17.11 10.05 -9.63
CA PRO A 448 18.44 9.46 -9.68
C PRO A 448 18.81 8.99 -11.08
N LYS A 449 19.97 9.41 -11.60
CA LYS A 449 20.51 8.96 -12.89
C LYS A 449 20.93 7.48 -12.88
N SER A 450 21.12 6.90 -11.69
CA SER A 450 21.50 5.50 -11.50
C SER A 450 20.43 4.49 -11.92
N VAL A 451 19.17 4.91 -12.13
CA VAL A 451 18.11 4.00 -12.62
C VAL A 451 18.30 3.63 -14.09
N TRP A 452 19.12 4.38 -14.85
CA TRP A 452 19.52 3.98 -16.20
C TRP A 452 20.67 2.99 -16.12
N VAL A 453 20.38 1.72 -16.42
CA VAL A 453 21.39 0.68 -16.54
C VAL A 453 22.00 0.76 -17.94
N LYS A 454 23.33 0.76 -18.04
CA LYS A 454 24.01 0.78 -19.35
C LYS A 454 23.61 -0.47 -20.12
N SER A 455 23.12 -0.29 -21.34
CA SER A 455 22.82 -1.37 -22.29
C SER A 455 24.06 -2.08 -22.81
#